data_AF-A0A7C4ZFF5-F1
#
_entry.id   AF-A0A7C4ZFF5-F1
#
_cell.length_a   1.000
_cell.length_b   1.000
_cell.length_c   1.000
_cell.angle_alpha   90.00
_cell.angle_beta   90.00
_cell.angle_gamma   90.00
#
_symmetry.space_group_name_H-M   'P 1'
#
loop_
_entity.id
_entity.type
_entity.pdbx_description
1 polymer ?
#
loop_
_entity_poly.entity_id
_entity_poly.type
_entity_poly.pdbx_seq_one_letter_code
_entity_poly.pdbx_strand_id
1 'polypeptide(L)'
;VGGAFWAGFVHENAQEELVLRPPGARPEEEFLATCIRCGLCVEACPYDTLELGTYGVDVPVGTPYFEPRKTPCYLCEDIPCAVACPTSALDLAQLKDESGELDVSRSRMGVAVVDYNNCIAAKGLRCDACVRACPYMGDAIFVDSRRNPRTGKHAMLVPVVDADYCTGCGLCEHACVTEEASILVLPREVALGRAGEHYELPAPDFTPEVPADEI
;
A
#
# COMPACT_ATOMS: atom_id res chain seq x y z
N VAL A 1 -43.09 -10.51 -9.91
CA VAL A 1 -42.38 -11.24 -8.82
C VAL A 1 -40.88 -11.43 -9.10
N GLY A 2 -40.38 -11.31 -10.35
CA GLY A 2 -38.96 -11.54 -10.66
C GLY A 2 -37.97 -10.39 -10.36
N GLY A 3 -38.40 -9.12 -10.41
CA GLY A 3 -37.48 -7.99 -10.21
C GLY A 3 -37.11 -7.70 -8.75
N ALA A 4 -38.04 -7.96 -7.82
CA ALA A 4 -37.82 -7.70 -6.39
C ALA A 4 -36.89 -8.71 -5.72
N PHE A 5 -36.70 -9.90 -6.31
CA PHE A 5 -35.80 -10.92 -5.75
C PHE A 5 -34.32 -10.59 -6.02
N TRP A 6 -34.02 -9.85 -7.10
CA TRP A 6 -32.65 -9.41 -7.42
C TRP A 6 -32.27 -8.09 -6.76
N ALA A 7 -33.23 -7.23 -6.41
CA ALA A 7 -32.96 -5.97 -5.72
C ALA A 7 -32.44 -6.17 -4.28
N GLY A 8 -32.69 -7.34 -3.66
CA GLY A 8 -32.14 -7.69 -2.35
C GLY A 8 -30.70 -8.21 -2.36
N PHE A 9 -30.09 -8.39 -3.55
CA PHE A 9 -28.72 -8.91 -3.71
C PHE A 9 -27.70 -7.85 -4.13
N VAL A 10 -28.14 -6.62 -4.43
CA VAL A 10 -27.24 -5.50 -4.67
C VAL A 10 -27.01 -4.84 -3.32
N HIS A 11 -26.19 -5.45 -2.49
CA HIS A 11 -25.54 -4.70 -1.41
C HIS A 11 -24.43 -3.90 -2.09
N GLU A 12 -24.59 -2.59 -2.19
CA GLU A 12 -23.47 -1.69 -2.45
C GLU A 12 -22.50 -1.85 -1.27
N ASN A 13 -21.49 -2.69 -1.46
CA ASN A 13 -20.47 -2.96 -0.46
C ASN A 13 -19.53 -1.76 -0.43
N ALA A 14 -19.75 -0.82 0.49
CA ALA A 14 -18.85 0.31 0.74
C ALA A 14 -17.40 -0.11 1.14
N GLN A 15 -17.16 -1.40 1.33
CA GLN A 15 -15.86 -2.02 1.65
C GLN A 15 -15.06 -2.42 0.40
N GLU A 16 -15.64 -2.41 -0.81
CA GLU A 16 -14.89 -2.65 -2.06
C GLU A 16 -13.76 -1.61 -2.23
N GLU A 17 -13.93 -0.42 -1.66
CA GLU A 17 -12.98 0.69 -1.73
C GLU A 17 -11.71 0.50 -0.88
N LEU A 18 -11.64 -0.50 0.01
CA LEU A 18 -10.48 -0.73 0.89
C LEU A 18 -9.59 -1.90 0.46
N VAL A 19 -9.91 -2.52 -0.67
CA VAL A 19 -9.23 -3.72 -1.14
C VAL A 19 -7.89 -3.38 -1.79
N LEU A 20 -6.81 -3.99 -1.32
CA LEU A 20 -5.50 -3.86 -1.94
C LEU A 20 -5.29 -4.90 -3.05
N ARG A 21 -4.92 -4.41 -4.23
CA ARG A 21 -4.71 -5.21 -5.44
C ARG A 21 -3.21 -5.47 -5.69
N PRO A 22 -2.86 -6.56 -6.42
CA PRO A 22 -1.47 -6.89 -6.72
C PRO A 22 -0.71 -5.78 -7.48
N PRO A 23 0.64 -5.87 -7.56
CA PRO A 23 1.46 -4.95 -8.35
C PRO A 23 0.97 -4.82 -9.80
N GLY A 24 0.89 -3.57 -10.28
CA GLY A 24 0.47 -3.24 -11.64
C GLY A 24 -1.04 -3.32 -11.88
N ALA A 25 -1.86 -3.48 -10.84
CA ALA A 25 -3.31 -3.41 -11.00
C ALA A 25 -3.73 -2.06 -11.58
N ARG A 26 -4.60 -2.13 -12.60
CA ARG A 26 -5.30 -0.97 -13.11
C ARG A 26 -6.25 -0.38 -12.07
N PRO A 27 -6.75 0.86 -12.28
CA PRO A 27 -7.82 1.41 -11.45
C PRO A 27 -8.97 0.41 -11.31
N GLU A 28 -9.58 0.34 -10.12
CA GLU A 28 -10.49 -0.74 -9.72
C GLU A 28 -11.57 -1.05 -10.78
N GLU A 29 -12.21 -0.02 -11.35
CA GLU A 29 -13.24 -0.20 -12.40
C GLU A 29 -12.69 -0.90 -13.66
N GLU A 30 -11.52 -0.47 -14.15
CA GLU A 30 -10.87 -1.08 -15.32
C GLU A 30 -10.34 -2.49 -14.99
N PHE A 31 -9.84 -2.68 -13.77
CA PHE A 31 -9.36 -3.95 -13.28
C PHE A 31 -10.49 -4.98 -13.27
N LEU A 32 -11.64 -4.64 -12.70
CA LEU A 32 -12.81 -5.52 -12.65
C LEU A 32 -13.37 -5.84 -14.04
N ALA A 33 -13.29 -4.88 -14.98
CA ALA A 33 -13.72 -5.09 -16.36
C ALA A 33 -12.77 -6.02 -17.16
N THR A 34 -11.48 -6.02 -16.83
CA THR A 34 -10.44 -6.74 -17.58
C THR A 34 -10.05 -8.09 -16.94
N CYS A 35 -10.27 -8.24 -15.64
CA CYS A 35 -9.93 -9.44 -14.91
C CYS A 35 -10.90 -10.59 -15.25
N ILE A 36 -10.38 -11.65 -15.87
CA ILE A 36 -11.14 -12.87 -16.18
C ILE A 36 -11.21 -13.87 -15.01
N ARG A 37 -10.73 -13.49 -13.82
CA ARG A 37 -10.80 -14.29 -12.59
C ARG A 37 -10.15 -15.68 -12.71
N CYS A 38 -9.04 -15.75 -13.44
CA CYS A 38 -8.35 -17.01 -13.73
C CYS A 38 -7.50 -17.57 -12.59
N GLY A 39 -7.13 -16.76 -11.59
CA GLY A 39 -6.30 -17.19 -10.46
C GLY A 39 -4.80 -17.35 -10.73
N LEU A 40 -4.34 -17.16 -11.97
CA LEU A 40 -2.93 -17.37 -12.33
C LEU A 40 -1.96 -16.46 -11.56
N CYS A 41 -2.38 -15.24 -11.20
CA CYS A 41 -1.57 -14.35 -10.38
C CYS A 41 -1.34 -14.88 -8.95
N VAL A 42 -2.33 -15.58 -8.39
CA VAL A 42 -2.24 -16.21 -7.06
C VAL A 42 -1.30 -17.40 -7.12
N GLU A 43 -1.46 -18.28 -8.11
CA GLU A 43 -0.57 -19.44 -8.29
C GLU A 43 0.89 -19.03 -8.58
N ALA A 44 1.10 -17.92 -9.28
CA ALA A 44 2.43 -17.40 -9.59
C ALA A 44 3.10 -16.69 -8.41
N CYS A 45 2.38 -16.41 -7.32
CA CYS A 45 2.95 -15.73 -6.15
C CYS A 45 3.78 -16.71 -5.31
N PRO A 46 5.10 -16.51 -5.16
CA PRO A 46 5.95 -17.46 -4.43
C PRO A 46 5.77 -17.42 -2.90
N TYR A 47 5.09 -16.40 -2.38
CA TYR A 47 4.93 -16.15 -0.95
C TYR A 47 3.49 -16.33 -0.46
N ASP A 48 2.58 -16.84 -1.31
CA ASP A 48 1.16 -16.98 -1.00
C ASP A 48 0.53 -15.69 -0.45
N THR A 49 1.02 -14.53 -0.90
CA THR A 49 0.51 -13.21 -0.50
C THR A 49 -0.91 -12.97 -1.03
N LEU A 50 -1.19 -13.43 -2.23
CA LEU A 50 -2.44 -13.15 -2.93
C LEU A 50 -3.47 -14.23 -2.63
N GLU A 51 -4.69 -13.81 -2.33
CA GLU A 51 -5.85 -14.68 -2.15
C GLU A 51 -6.95 -14.28 -3.14
N LEU A 52 -7.81 -15.24 -3.52
CA LEU A 52 -8.99 -14.95 -4.33
C LEU A 52 -10.16 -14.61 -3.43
N GLY A 53 -10.88 -13.53 -3.75
CA GLY A 53 -12.13 -13.18 -3.08
C GLY A 53 -13.11 -14.36 -3.12
N THR A 54 -13.55 -14.81 -1.95
CA THR A 54 -14.56 -15.88 -1.80
C THR A 54 -15.85 -15.32 -1.23
N TYR A 55 -16.92 -16.13 -1.20
CA TYR A 55 -18.17 -15.72 -0.59
C TYR A 55 -17.98 -15.40 0.90
N GLY A 56 -18.44 -14.23 1.33
CA GLY A 56 -18.34 -13.78 2.72
C GLY A 56 -17.12 -12.91 3.04
N VAL A 57 -16.28 -12.63 2.03
CA VAL A 57 -15.26 -11.58 2.09
C VAL A 57 -15.76 -10.38 1.29
N ASP A 58 -15.51 -9.17 1.77
CA ASP A 58 -15.90 -7.90 1.12
C ASP A 58 -15.00 -7.55 -0.08
N VAL A 59 -14.71 -8.55 -0.92
CA VAL A 59 -13.90 -8.45 -2.13
C VAL A 59 -14.70 -9.08 -3.27
N PRO A 60 -14.73 -8.49 -4.47
CA PRO A 60 -15.40 -9.10 -5.62
C PRO A 60 -14.95 -10.55 -5.85
N VAL A 61 -15.91 -11.47 -5.88
CA VAL A 61 -15.63 -12.91 -5.92
C VAL A 61 -14.78 -13.28 -7.13
N GLY A 62 -13.70 -14.04 -6.90
CA GLY A 62 -12.76 -14.50 -7.90
C GLY A 62 -11.72 -13.45 -8.33
N THR A 63 -11.65 -12.30 -7.66
CA THR A 63 -10.61 -11.29 -7.89
C THR A 63 -9.49 -11.42 -6.85
N PRO A 64 -8.22 -11.20 -7.25
CA PRO A 64 -7.09 -11.30 -6.33
C PRO A 64 -7.00 -10.08 -5.41
N TYR A 65 -6.71 -10.32 -4.14
CA TYR A 65 -6.42 -9.29 -3.14
C TYR A 65 -5.34 -9.79 -2.18
N PHE A 66 -4.82 -8.92 -1.32
CA PHE A 66 -3.99 -9.33 -0.20
C PHE A 66 -4.29 -8.50 1.05
N GLU A 67 -3.98 -9.07 2.21
CA GLU A 67 -4.10 -8.42 3.51
C GLU A 67 -2.70 -8.20 4.09
N PRO A 68 -2.16 -6.95 4.04
CA PRO A 68 -0.84 -6.60 4.55
C PRO A 68 -0.54 -7.15 5.95
N ARG A 69 -1.52 -7.07 6.86
CA ARG A 69 -1.35 -7.53 8.24
C ARG A 69 -1.06 -9.03 8.34
N LYS A 70 -1.69 -9.85 7.49
CA LYS A 70 -1.50 -11.31 7.48
C LYS A 70 -0.24 -11.69 6.72
N THR A 71 -0.23 -11.39 5.43
CA THR A 71 0.86 -11.72 4.50
C THR A 71 1.10 -10.53 3.58
N PRO A 72 2.18 -9.75 3.76
CA PRO A 72 2.47 -8.61 2.91
C PRO A 72 3.02 -9.04 1.55
N CYS A 73 3.11 -8.08 0.62
CA CYS A 73 3.84 -8.25 -0.63
C CYS A 73 5.35 -8.06 -0.40
N TYR A 74 6.14 -9.03 -0.83
CA TYR A 74 7.61 -8.99 -0.70
C TYR A 74 8.34 -8.32 -1.87
N LEU A 75 7.61 -7.68 -2.80
CA LEU A 75 8.16 -6.92 -3.94
C LEU A 75 9.20 -7.71 -4.75
N CYS A 76 8.81 -8.85 -5.31
CA CYS A 76 9.68 -9.66 -6.18
C CYS A 76 10.15 -8.85 -7.41
N GLU A 77 11.45 -8.90 -7.73
CA GLU A 77 12.04 -8.20 -8.89
C GLU A 77 11.39 -8.61 -10.22
N ASP A 78 11.12 -9.90 -10.42
CA ASP A 78 10.52 -10.45 -11.64
C ASP A 78 8.99 -10.27 -11.73
N ILE A 79 8.35 -9.77 -10.66
CA ILE A 79 6.88 -9.57 -10.53
C ILE A 79 6.05 -10.70 -11.20
N PRO A 80 6.22 -11.97 -10.76
CA PRO A 80 5.66 -13.12 -11.47
C PRO A 80 4.13 -13.09 -11.55
N CYS A 81 3.46 -12.46 -10.57
CA CYS A 81 2.00 -12.29 -10.57
C CYS A 81 1.50 -11.43 -11.74
N ALA A 82 2.22 -10.35 -12.09
CA ALA A 82 1.87 -9.48 -13.21
C ALA A 82 2.22 -10.13 -14.55
N VAL A 83 3.37 -10.83 -14.63
CA VAL A 83 3.82 -11.54 -15.83
C VAL A 83 2.89 -12.71 -16.18
N ALA A 84 2.37 -13.42 -15.18
CA ALA A 84 1.43 -14.51 -15.38
C ALA A 84 0.04 -14.08 -15.82
N CYS A 85 -0.29 -12.78 -15.75
CA CYS A 85 -1.61 -12.28 -16.10
C CYS A 85 -1.83 -12.37 -17.62
N PRO A 86 -2.76 -13.20 -18.12
CA PRO A 86 -3.03 -13.31 -19.55
C PRO A 86 -3.83 -12.11 -20.08
N THR A 87 -4.43 -11.32 -19.17
CA THR A 87 -5.17 -10.11 -19.50
C THR A 87 -4.38 -8.89 -19.07
N SER A 88 -4.66 -7.74 -19.68
CA SER A 88 -4.06 -6.45 -19.26
C SER A 88 -4.67 -5.90 -17.97
N ALA A 89 -5.20 -6.76 -17.09
CA ALA A 89 -5.71 -6.36 -15.78
C ALA A 89 -4.56 -5.94 -14.86
N LEU A 90 -3.41 -6.63 -14.97
CA LEU A 90 -2.15 -6.20 -14.39
C LEU A 90 -1.29 -5.61 -15.52
N ASP A 91 -1.15 -4.30 -15.53
CA ASP A 91 -0.51 -3.55 -16.58
C ASP A 91 1.02 -3.53 -16.39
N LEU A 92 1.70 -4.45 -17.08
CA LEU A 92 3.15 -4.53 -17.10
C LEU A 92 3.82 -3.23 -17.58
N ALA A 93 3.14 -2.40 -18.38
CA ALA A 93 3.72 -1.15 -18.84
C ALA A 93 3.91 -0.15 -17.69
N GLN A 94 3.08 -0.21 -16.65
CA GLN A 94 3.23 0.63 -15.45
C GLN A 94 4.41 0.21 -14.58
N LEU A 95 4.86 -1.04 -14.74
CA LEU A 95 5.92 -1.66 -13.96
C LEU A 95 7.26 -1.69 -14.70
N LYS A 96 7.35 -1.08 -15.88
CA LYS A 96 8.61 -1.00 -16.63
C LYS A 96 9.24 0.37 -16.43
N ASP A 97 10.55 0.42 -16.33
CA ASP A 97 11.31 1.67 -16.28
C ASP A 97 11.49 2.31 -17.68
N GLU A 98 12.31 3.36 -17.78
CA GLU A 98 12.64 4.00 -19.06
C GLU A 98 13.50 3.12 -19.99
N SER A 99 14.22 2.15 -19.43
CA SER A 99 15.06 1.21 -20.18
C SER A 99 14.27 0.01 -20.72
N GLY A 100 13.04 -0.20 -20.22
CA GLY A 100 12.13 -1.28 -20.59
C GLY A 100 12.24 -2.52 -19.71
N GLU A 101 13.06 -2.47 -18.65
CA GLU A 101 13.23 -3.50 -17.63
C GLU A 101 12.13 -3.41 -16.57
N LEU A 102 11.81 -4.53 -15.90
CA LEU A 102 10.81 -4.54 -14.84
C LEU A 102 11.37 -3.87 -13.59
N ASP A 103 10.65 -2.89 -13.07
CA ASP A 103 10.96 -2.15 -11.86
C ASP A 103 9.77 -2.20 -10.90
N VAL A 104 9.93 -3.02 -9.87
CA VAL A 104 8.91 -3.22 -8.83
C VAL A 104 8.70 -1.96 -7.97
N SER A 105 9.64 -1.01 -7.95
CA SER A 105 9.49 0.26 -7.23
C SER A 105 8.41 1.16 -7.82
N ARG A 106 8.04 0.94 -9.09
CA ARG A 106 6.94 1.63 -9.77
C ARG A 106 5.56 1.09 -9.39
N SER A 107 5.50 0.02 -8.60
CA SER A 107 4.23 -0.52 -8.10
C SER A 107 3.47 0.54 -7.29
N ARG A 108 2.15 0.62 -7.49
CA ARG A 108 1.28 1.58 -6.81
C ARG A 108 0.04 0.86 -6.24
N MET A 109 0.25 -0.14 -5.38
CA MET A 109 -0.81 -0.95 -4.78
C MET A 109 -1.62 -0.19 -3.73
N GLY A 110 -0.99 0.76 -3.04
CA GLY A 110 -1.58 1.54 -1.95
C GLY A 110 -0.58 2.53 -1.36
N VAL A 111 -0.96 3.18 -0.26
CA VAL A 111 -0.10 4.10 0.52
C VAL A 111 -0.25 3.76 2.00
N ALA A 112 0.88 3.74 2.70
CA ALA A 112 0.90 3.55 4.15
C ALA A 112 0.55 4.85 4.88
N VAL A 113 -0.39 4.80 5.81
CA VAL A 113 -0.84 5.92 6.63
C VAL A 113 -0.59 5.59 8.10
N VAL A 114 0.09 6.49 8.82
CA VAL A 114 0.44 6.31 10.24
C VAL A 114 -0.61 6.93 11.15
N ASP A 115 -1.12 6.15 12.10
CA ASP A 115 -1.86 6.67 13.24
C ASP A 115 -0.89 7.12 14.35
N TYR A 116 -0.61 8.42 14.38
CA TYR A 116 0.26 9.02 15.38
C TYR A 116 -0.28 8.95 16.81
N ASN A 117 -1.59 8.76 17.01
CA ASN A 117 -2.16 8.65 18.35
C ASN A 117 -1.93 7.28 18.97
N ASN A 118 -1.73 6.24 18.16
CA ASN A 118 -1.50 4.88 18.64
C ASN A 118 -0.06 4.39 18.42
N CYS A 119 0.66 4.98 17.48
CA CYS A 119 2.06 4.68 17.22
C CYS A 119 2.94 4.89 18.48
N ILE A 120 3.57 3.81 18.95
CA ILE A 120 4.44 3.86 20.13
C ILE A 120 5.67 4.74 19.91
N ALA A 121 6.15 4.86 18.67
CA ALA A 121 7.24 5.75 18.30
C ALA A 121 6.85 7.22 18.46
N ALA A 122 5.65 7.58 18.03
CA ALA A 122 5.07 8.91 18.23
C ALA A 122 4.78 9.22 19.71
N LYS A 123 4.50 8.19 20.53
CA LYS A 123 4.40 8.31 22.00
C LYS A 123 5.76 8.45 22.71
N GLY A 124 6.86 8.40 21.96
CA GLY A 124 8.23 8.58 22.47
C GLY A 124 8.89 7.31 23.01
N LEU A 125 8.36 6.13 22.68
CA LEU A 125 9.11 4.87 22.82
C LEU A 125 10.02 4.68 21.60
N ARG A 126 11.17 4.05 21.78
CA ARG A 126 12.08 3.78 20.67
C ARG A 126 11.58 2.58 19.86
N CYS A 127 10.91 2.85 18.76
CA CYS A 127 10.46 1.85 17.79
C CYS A 127 10.71 2.36 16.38
N ASP A 128 11.31 1.51 15.54
CA ASP A 128 11.69 1.77 14.15
C ASP A 128 11.34 0.57 13.26
N ALA A 129 10.45 -0.31 13.73
CA ALA A 129 10.15 -1.59 13.08
C ALA A 129 9.59 -1.41 11.66
N CYS A 130 8.64 -0.50 11.46
CA CYS A 130 8.07 -0.19 10.14
C CYS A 130 9.11 0.38 9.18
N VAL A 131 10.01 1.24 9.68
CA VAL A 131 11.08 1.85 8.90
C VAL A 131 12.09 0.79 8.45
N ARG A 132 12.52 -0.08 9.37
CA ARG A 132 13.44 -1.20 9.08
C ARG A 132 12.85 -2.31 8.22
N ALA A 133 11.54 -2.47 8.21
CA ALA A 133 10.85 -3.43 7.36
C ALA A 133 10.68 -2.92 5.91
N CYS A 134 10.80 -1.61 5.67
CA CYS A 134 10.60 -1.04 4.35
C CYS A 134 11.85 -1.28 3.46
N PRO A 135 11.68 -1.87 2.27
CA PRO A 135 12.78 -2.01 1.30
C PRO A 135 13.30 -0.67 0.77
N TYR A 136 12.46 0.36 0.76
CA TYR A 136 12.78 1.73 0.34
C TYR A 136 12.89 2.66 1.56
N MET A 137 13.60 2.21 2.60
CA MET A 137 13.91 3.05 3.77
C MET A 137 14.68 4.30 3.33
N GLY A 138 14.27 5.47 3.83
CA GLY A 138 14.88 6.76 3.48
C GLY A 138 14.10 7.49 2.40
N ASP A 139 13.53 6.76 1.44
CA ASP A 139 12.71 7.32 0.36
C ASP A 139 11.21 7.21 0.69
N ALA A 140 10.68 5.99 0.81
CA ALA A 140 9.24 5.76 1.04
C ALA A 140 8.83 5.93 2.50
N ILE A 141 9.73 5.65 3.44
CA ILE A 141 9.50 5.88 4.86
C ILE A 141 10.80 6.35 5.50
N PHE A 142 10.72 7.44 6.24
CA PHE A 142 11.86 8.04 6.92
C PHE A 142 11.49 8.41 8.36
N VAL A 143 12.53 8.73 9.14
CA VAL A 143 12.38 9.09 10.55
C VAL A 143 12.48 10.60 10.69
N ASP A 144 11.39 11.22 11.14
CA ASP A 144 11.37 12.60 11.58
C ASP A 144 11.69 12.67 13.08
N SER A 145 12.87 13.21 13.40
CA SER A 145 13.36 13.35 14.77
C SER A 145 12.76 14.60 15.42
N ARG A 146 11.77 14.38 16.30
CA ARG A 146 11.10 15.48 17.03
C ARG A 146 11.53 15.52 18.48
N ARG A 147 11.66 16.71 19.06
CA ARG A 147 11.95 16.84 20.49
C ARG A 147 10.76 16.35 21.32
N ASN A 148 10.98 15.43 22.26
CA ASN A 148 9.90 14.90 23.10
C ASN A 148 9.40 15.97 24.09
N PRO A 149 8.13 16.43 24.00
CA PRO A 149 7.61 17.49 24.87
C PRO A 149 7.48 17.05 26.34
N ARG A 150 7.33 15.75 26.61
CA ARG A 150 7.16 15.21 27.97
C ARG A 150 8.46 15.18 28.77
N THR A 151 9.59 14.90 28.12
CA THR A 151 10.88 14.74 28.82
C THR A 151 11.90 15.82 28.46
N GLY A 152 11.72 16.53 27.34
CA GLY A 152 12.59 17.63 26.89
C GLY A 152 14.03 17.24 26.52
N LYS A 153 14.43 15.99 26.80
CA LYS A 153 15.80 15.45 26.66
C LYS A 153 15.94 14.33 25.65
N HIS A 154 14.86 13.59 25.36
CA HIS A 154 14.86 12.51 24.37
C HIS A 154 14.24 12.96 23.05
N ALA A 155 14.73 12.44 21.94
CA ALA A 155 14.07 12.56 20.64
C ALA A 155 12.96 11.50 20.50
N MET A 156 11.89 11.87 19.82
CA MET A 156 10.86 10.97 19.30
C MET A 156 11.22 10.70 17.84
N LEU A 157 11.28 9.43 17.46
CA LEU A 157 11.63 9.00 16.11
C LEU A 157 10.31 8.70 15.39
N VAL A 158 9.68 9.72 14.83
CA VAL A 158 8.34 9.62 14.27
C VAL A 158 8.46 9.12 12.82
N PRO A 159 7.85 7.99 12.44
CA PRO A 159 7.88 7.56 11.05
C PRO A 159 6.99 8.48 10.20
N VAL A 160 7.53 8.92 9.06
CA VAL A 160 6.81 9.69 8.04
C VAL A 160 6.89 8.92 6.73
N VAL A 161 5.77 8.82 6.04
CA VAL A 161 5.64 8.09 4.77
C VAL A 161 5.57 9.09 3.63
N ASP A 162 6.37 8.88 2.60
CA ASP A 162 6.26 9.57 1.32
C ASP A 162 5.41 8.74 0.35
N ALA A 163 4.29 9.31 -0.10
CA ALA A 163 3.33 8.64 -0.97
C ALA A 163 3.83 8.44 -2.42
N ASP A 164 4.86 9.18 -2.84
CA ASP A 164 5.40 9.10 -4.20
C ASP A 164 6.31 7.89 -4.37
N TYR A 165 7.04 7.53 -3.31
CA TYR A 165 7.90 6.34 -3.25
C TYR A 165 7.21 5.13 -2.61
N CYS A 166 6.14 5.32 -1.82
CA CYS A 166 5.42 4.21 -1.22
C CYS A 166 4.72 3.35 -2.29
N THR A 167 5.10 2.08 -2.35
CA THR A 167 4.51 1.09 -3.25
C THR A 167 3.21 0.46 -2.74
N GLY A 168 2.94 0.58 -1.44
CA GLY A 168 1.81 -0.07 -0.78
C GLY A 168 2.01 -1.57 -0.52
N CYS A 169 3.26 -2.05 -0.38
CA CYS A 169 3.56 -3.47 -0.20
C CYS A 169 3.06 -4.09 1.13
N GLY A 170 2.81 -3.29 2.16
CA GLY A 170 2.29 -3.79 3.42
C GLY A 170 3.32 -4.31 4.43
N LEU A 171 4.61 -4.38 4.08
CA LEU A 171 5.67 -4.86 4.99
C LEU A 171 5.73 -4.07 6.30
N CYS A 172 5.45 -2.76 6.24
CA CYS A 172 5.43 -1.89 7.40
C CYS A 172 4.26 -2.16 8.36
N GLU A 173 3.09 -2.51 7.83
CA GLU A 173 1.89 -2.88 8.59
C GLU A 173 2.06 -4.26 9.25
N HIS A 174 2.63 -5.22 8.51
CA HIS A 174 2.97 -6.54 9.04
C HIS A 174 3.99 -6.46 10.18
N ALA A 175 5.03 -5.61 10.03
CA ALA A 175 6.07 -5.42 11.03
C ALA A 175 5.62 -4.62 12.27
N CYS A 176 4.42 -4.04 12.25
CA CYS A 176 3.95 -3.20 13.34
C CYS A 176 3.70 -4.03 14.61
N VAL A 177 4.38 -3.67 15.71
CA VAL A 177 4.37 -4.41 16.98
C VAL A 177 3.14 -4.12 17.87
N THR A 178 2.29 -3.18 17.46
CA THR A 178 1.05 -2.89 18.18
C THR A 178 0.01 -3.98 17.94
N GLU A 179 -0.95 -4.12 18.85
CA GLU A 179 -2.04 -5.11 18.76
C GLU A 179 -2.82 -4.96 17.44
N GLU A 180 -3.38 -3.77 17.24
CA GLU A 180 -3.85 -3.27 15.94
C GLU A 180 -2.76 -2.40 15.33
N ALA A 181 -2.45 -2.57 14.05
CA ALA A 181 -1.35 -1.88 13.41
C ALA A 181 -1.57 -0.35 13.43
N SER A 182 -0.61 0.41 13.97
CA SER A 182 -0.65 1.88 13.95
C SER A 182 -0.15 2.48 12.62
N ILE A 183 0.08 1.64 11.61
CA ILE A 183 0.40 2.02 10.25
C ILE A 183 -0.37 1.06 9.34
N LEU A 184 -1.25 1.62 8.50
CA LEU A 184 -2.18 0.86 7.67
C LEU A 184 -1.93 1.21 6.22
N VAL A 185 -1.91 0.21 5.34
CA VAL A 185 -1.87 0.44 3.90
C VAL A 185 -3.29 0.52 3.38
N LEU A 186 -3.60 1.63 2.70
CA LEU A 186 -4.90 1.89 2.10
C LEU A 186 -4.75 2.11 0.59
N PRO A 187 -5.79 1.85 -0.21
CA PRO A 187 -5.80 2.21 -1.62
C PRO A 187 -5.51 3.70 -1.81
N ARG A 188 -4.85 4.06 -2.92
CA ARG A 188 -4.33 5.42 -3.13
C ARG A 188 -5.44 6.45 -3.19
N GLU A 189 -6.55 6.10 -3.82
CA GLU A 189 -7.77 6.89 -3.93
C GLU A 189 -8.44 7.19 -2.58
N VAL A 190 -8.25 6.32 -1.58
CA VAL A 190 -8.76 6.52 -0.21
C VAL A 190 -7.76 7.31 0.64
N ALA A 191 -6.46 7.02 0.49
CA ALA A 191 -5.41 7.63 1.32
C ALA A 191 -5.04 9.06 0.92
N LEU A 192 -5.09 9.39 -0.38
CA LEU A 192 -4.54 10.63 -0.92
C LEU A 192 -5.64 11.65 -1.29
N GLY A 193 -5.41 12.90 -0.92
CA GLY A 193 -6.25 14.04 -1.33
C GLY A 193 -5.88 14.58 -2.71
N ARG A 194 -6.73 15.45 -3.27
CA ARG A 194 -6.46 16.23 -4.49
C ARG A 194 -6.65 17.72 -4.20
N ALA A 195 -5.65 18.54 -4.51
CA ALA A 195 -5.67 20.00 -4.27
C ALA A 195 -6.55 20.78 -5.26
N GLY A 196 -6.91 20.18 -6.40
CA GLY A 196 -7.68 20.81 -7.48
C GLY A 196 -6.79 21.52 -8.52
N GLU A 197 -7.32 21.71 -9.73
CA GLU A 197 -6.57 22.22 -10.90
C GLU A 197 -5.99 23.63 -10.71
N HIS A 198 -6.57 24.43 -9.81
CA HIS A 198 -6.10 25.78 -9.52
C HIS A 198 -4.92 25.84 -8.53
N TYR A 199 -4.56 24.70 -7.93
CA TYR A 199 -3.54 24.59 -6.88
C TYR A 199 -2.52 23.49 -7.23
N GLU A 200 -2.09 23.43 -8.49
CA GLU A 200 -0.96 22.61 -8.94
C GLU A 200 0.35 23.20 -8.44
N LEU A 201 0.66 22.94 -7.17
CA LEU A 201 1.97 23.20 -6.59
C LEU A 201 2.81 21.92 -6.68
N PRO A 202 4.13 22.04 -6.92
CA PRO A 202 5.02 20.88 -6.84
C PRO A 202 4.93 20.23 -5.45
N ALA A 203 5.12 18.91 -5.40
CA ALA A 203 5.13 18.17 -4.14
C ALA A 203 6.14 18.81 -3.17
N PRO A 204 5.77 19.00 -1.89
CA PRO A 204 6.71 19.50 -0.90
C PRO A 204 7.87 18.52 -0.75
N ASP A 205 9.10 19.02 -0.84
CA ASP A 205 10.30 18.25 -0.55
C ASP A 205 10.40 18.06 0.98
N PHE A 206 10.12 16.83 1.45
CA PHE A 206 10.22 16.46 2.85
C PHE A 206 11.55 15.77 3.19
N THR A 207 12.54 15.81 2.30
CA THR A 207 13.87 15.28 2.65
C THR A 207 14.36 15.99 3.91
N PRO A 208 14.70 15.25 4.97
CA PRO A 208 15.22 15.88 6.17
C PRO A 208 16.54 16.57 5.79
N GLU A 209 16.63 17.88 6.03
CA GLU A 209 17.89 18.62 5.98
C GLU A 209 18.82 18.01 7.03
N VAL A 210 19.62 17.01 6.66
CA VAL A 210 20.70 16.50 7.52
C VAL A 210 21.82 17.53 7.46
N PRO A 211 22.11 18.26 8.55
CA PRO A 211 23.21 19.22 8.55
C PRO A 211 24.52 18.48 8.26
N ALA A 212 25.29 18.97 7.29
CA ALA A 212 26.51 18.31 6.78
C ALA A 212 27.62 18.16 7.84
N ASP A 213 27.42 18.69 9.03
CA ASP A 213 28.31 18.69 10.19
C ASP A 213 28.10 17.50 11.16
N GLU A 214 27.17 16.58 10.90
CA GLU A 214 26.93 15.38 11.73
C GLU A 214 27.30 14.02 11.05
N ILE A 215 28.20 14.02 10.04
CA ILE A 215 28.79 12.80 9.44
C ILE A 215 30.25 12.62 9.84
#